data_AF-A0A497GSK5-F1
#
_entry.id   AF-A0A497GSK5-F1
#
_cell.length_a   1.000
_cell.length_b   1.000
_cell.length_c   1.000
_cell.angle_alpha   90.00
_cell.angle_beta   90.00
_cell.angle_gamma   90.00
#
_symmetry.space_group_name_H-M   'P 1'
#
loop_
_entity.id
_entity.type
_entity.pdbx_description
1 polymer ?
#
loop_
_entity_poly.entity_id
_entity_poly.type
_entity_poly.pdbx_seq_one_letter_code
_entity_poly.pdbx_strand_id
1 'polypeptide(L)'
;MFDLYGMIIKALRALLGPMTVWPLTTITVILLCLLIEALSILVGHKAVDRAKLARYQQEVAKWDAEYLRALKRADKKAIDKLMRRKPYIEKLRYEIMRENFKVFAIMFVPVIALWSIFKDVVGTSKVAFFPLLNIWLDFNTWYIIAIFSMSFIFQRFLKPAQRGKRRKT
;
A
#
# COMPACT_ATOMS: atom_id res chain seq x y z
N MET A 1 8.76 21.96 -3.28
CA MET A 1 8.40 20.58 -2.88
C MET A 1 9.46 19.95 -1.97
N PHE A 2 10.76 20.16 -2.23
CA PHE A 2 11.87 19.78 -1.34
C PHE A 2 11.96 20.60 -0.03
N ASP A 3 11.53 21.87 -0.03
CA ASP A 3 11.61 22.73 1.17
C ASP A 3 10.69 22.31 2.31
N LEU A 4 9.47 21.85 2.01
CA LEU A 4 8.55 21.38 3.05
C LEU A 4 9.12 20.12 3.74
N TYR A 5 9.68 19.20 2.96
CA TYR A 5 10.33 17.99 3.46
C TYR A 5 11.54 18.33 4.34
N GLY A 6 12.41 19.22 3.87
CA GLY A 6 13.57 19.69 4.65
C GLY A 6 13.18 20.48 5.90
N MET A 7 12.12 21.29 5.84
CA MET A 7 11.62 22.07 6.96
C MET A 7 10.95 21.18 8.01
N ILE A 8 10.19 20.17 7.59
CA ILE A 8 9.63 19.15 8.48
C ILE A 8 10.75 18.40 9.18
N ILE A 9 11.78 17.95 8.46
CA ILE A 9 12.91 17.21 9.05
C ILE A 9 13.70 18.10 10.02
N LYS A 10 13.95 19.35 9.67
CA LYS A 10 14.65 20.30 10.55
C LYS A 10 13.82 20.64 11.79
N ALA A 11 12.52 20.90 11.62
CA ALA A 11 11.60 21.14 12.73
C ALA A 11 11.50 19.89 13.63
N LEU A 12 11.47 18.69 13.05
CA LEU A 12 11.47 17.45 13.81
C LEU A 12 12.77 17.27 14.59
N ARG A 13 13.92 17.47 13.96
CA ARG A 13 15.24 17.37 14.61
C ARG A 13 15.42 18.43 15.69
N ALA A 14 14.89 19.64 15.49
CA ALA A 14 14.92 20.73 16.46
C ALA A 14 13.96 20.46 17.65
N LEU A 15 12.80 19.87 17.39
CA LEU A 15 11.81 19.51 18.41
C LEU A 15 12.22 18.25 19.21
N LEU A 16 12.87 17.29 18.56
CA LEU A 16 13.25 15.98 19.13
C LEU A 16 14.70 15.93 19.64
N GLY A 17 15.42 17.05 19.68
CA GLY A 17 16.86 17.13 19.95
C GLY A 17 17.40 16.18 21.05
N PRO A 18 16.80 16.12 22.26
CA PRO A 18 17.24 15.22 23.33
C PRO A 18 16.50 13.87 23.39
N MET A 19 15.51 13.59 22.52
CA MET A 19 14.77 12.32 22.47
C MET A 19 15.29 11.34 21.40
N THR A 20 16.35 11.71 20.67
CA THR A 20 17.06 10.85 19.72
C THR A 20 18.08 9.91 20.38
N VAL A 21 18.18 9.93 21.71
CA VAL A 21 18.93 8.94 22.49
C VAL A 21 18.02 7.82 22.99
N TRP A 22 18.58 6.62 23.02
CA TRP A 22 17.94 5.42 23.57
C TRP A 22 17.48 5.69 25.02
N PRO A 23 16.26 5.33 25.46
CA PRO A 23 15.21 4.53 24.80
C PRO A 23 14.04 5.35 24.19
N LEU A 24 14.09 6.67 24.21
CA LEU A 24 12.98 7.55 23.78
C LEU A 24 12.81 7.63 22.26
N THR A 25 13.85 7.24 21.51
CA THR A 25 13.84 7.12 20.05
C THR A 25 12.75 6.22 19.52
N THR A 26 12.49 5.10 20.19
CA THR A 26 11.52 4.12 19.69
C THR A 26 10.10 4.69 19.68
N ILE A 27 9.73 5.49 20.70
CA ILE A 27 8.38 6.06 20.84
C ILE A 27 8.18 7.20 19.84
N THR A 28 9.18 8.06 19.68
CA THR A 28 9.11 9.20 18.76
C THR A 28 9.04 8.75 17.30
N VAL A 29 9.75 7.67 16.97
CA VAL A 29 9.63 6.98 15.68
C VAL A 29 8.19 6.51 15.45
N ILE A 30 7.62 5.79 16.41
CA ILE A 30 6.25 5.25 16.28
C ILE A 30 5.21 6.36 16.15
N LEU A 31 5.32 7.44 16.93
CA LEU A 31 4.38 8.57 16.90
C LEU A 31 4.40 9.29 15.55
N LEU A 32 5.60 9.54 15.00
CA LEU A 32 5.74 10.19 13.70
C LEU A 32 5.23 9.30 12.56
N CYS A 33 5.51 7.99 12.62
CA CYS A 33 4.97 7.02 11.67
C CYS A 33 3.44 7.11 11.63
N LEU A 34 2.79 7.11 12.79
CA LEU A 34 1.34 7.21 12.91
C LEU A 34 0.77 8.46 12.24
N LEU A 35 1.44 9.60 12.41
CA LEU A 35 0.97 10.89 11.88
C LEU A 35 1.07 10.93 10.34
N ILE A 36 2.17 10.43 9.77
CA ILE A 36 2.39 10.34 8.32
C ILE A 36 1.45 9.30 7.70
N GLU A 37 1.27 8.17 8.35
CA GLU A 37 0.39 7.11 7.86
C GLU A 37 -1.08 7.54 7.89
N ALA A 38 -1.51 8.27 8.92
CA ALA A 38 -2.83 8.89 8.97
C ALA A 38 -3.05 9.86 7.80
N LEU A 39 -2.07 10.74 7.51
CA LEU A 39 -2.13 11.65 6.36
C LEU A 39 -2.18 10.89 5.02
N SER A 40 -1.40 9.82 4.90
CA SER A 40 -1.33 8.99 3.69
C SER A 40 -2.66 8.27 3.40
N ILE A 41 -3.30 7.73 4.44
CA ILE A 41 -4.62 7.09 4.34
C ILE A 41 -5.68 8.11 3.89
N LEU A 42 -5.63 9.32 4.45
CA LEU A 42 -6.57 10.39 4.12
C LEU A 42 -6.50 10.80 2.64
N VAL A 43 -5.29 10.88 2.10
CA VAL A 43 -5.05 11.17 0.67
C VAL A 43 -5.43 9.97 -0.22
N GLY A 44 -5.05 8.76 0.19
CA GLY A 44 -5.31 7.54 -0.58
C GLY A 44 -6.78 7.17 -0.70
N HIS A 45 -7.62 7.51 0.30
CA HIS A 45 -9.04 7.19 0.27
C HIS A 45 -9.82 8.00 -0.78
N LYS A 46 -9.38 9.22 -1.08
CA LYS A 46 -10.05 10.12 -2.04
C LYS A 46 -9.60 9.90 -3.49
N ALA A 47 -8.44 9.27 -3.70
CA ALA A 47 -7.79 9.18 -5.01
C ALA A 47 -8.26 8.01 -5.90
N VAL A 48 -8.99 7.02 -5.35
CA VAL A 48 -9.30 5.77 -6.06
C VAL A 48 -10.80 5.61 -6.31
N ASP A 49 -11.22 5.73 -7.56
CA ASP A 49 -12.59 5.42 -7.98
C ASP A 49 -12.82 3.90 -8.07
N ARG A 50 -13.30 3.33 -6.97
CA ARG A 50 -13.58 1.89 -6.86
C ARG A 50 -14.78 1.46 -7.71
N ALA A 51 -15.71 2.36 -8.01
CA ALA A 51 -16.93 2.03 -8.74
C ALA A 51 -16.64 1.82 -10.23
N LYS A 52 -15.82 2.70 -10.83
CA LYS A 52 -15.34 2.56 -12.21
C LYS A 52 -14.55 1.27 -12.40
N LEU A 53 -13.63 0.97 -11.48
CA LEU A 53 -12.79 -0.22 -11.52
C LEU A 53 -13.61 -1.52 -11.47
N ALA A 54 -14.61 -1.58 -10.58
CA ALA A 54 -15.46 -2.76 -10.43
C ALA A 54 -16.29 -3.05 -11.69
N ARG A 55 -16.79 -2.00 -12.38
CA ARG A 55 -17.52 -2.17 -13.65
C ARG A 55 -16.64 -2.77 -14.74
N TYR A 56 -15.43 -2.24 -14.92
CA TYR A 56 -14.50 -2.74 -15.93
C TYR A 56 -14.05 -4.17 -15.65
N GLN A 57 -13.78 -4.51 -14.38
CA GLN A 57 -13.44 -5.88 -13.99
C GLN A 57 -14.58 -6.86 -14.31
N GLN A 58 -15.83 -6.48 -14.04
CA GLN A 58 -16.98 -7.33 -14.39
C GLN A 58 -17.13 -7.54 -15.90
N GLU A 59 -16.90 -6.50 -16.69
CA GLU A 59 -17.00 -6.57 -18.15
C GLU A 59 -15.91 -7.45 -18.76
N VAL A 60 -14.65 -7.30 -18.30
CA VAL A 60 -13.54 -8.19 -18.67
C VAL A 60 -13.84 -9.64 -18.28
N ALA A 61 -14.34 -9.87 -17.05
CA ALA A 61 -14.65 -11.22 -16.56
C ALA A 61 -15.79 -11.90 -17.34
N LYS A 62 -16.81 -11.13 -17.76
CA LYS A 62 -17.89 -11.64 -18.62
C LYS A 62 -17.35 -12.07 -19.98
N TRP A 63 -16.51 -11.24 -20.61
CA TRP A 63 -15.89 -11.59 -21.88
C TRP A 63 -14.96 -12.81 -21.76
N ASP A 64 -14.15 -12.89 -20.70
CA ASP A 64 -13.28 -14.05 -20.44
C ASP A 64 -14.10 -15.34 -20.27
N ALA A 65 -15.24 -15.28 -19.57
CA ALA A 65 -16.13 -16.42 -19.41
C ALA A 65 -16.79 -16.84 -20.73
N GLU A 66 -17.23 -15.90 -21.57
CA GLU A 66 -17.77 -16.17 -22.90
C GLU A 66 -16.73 -16.76 -23.84
N TYR A 67 -15.50 -16.23 -23.82
CA TYR A 67 -14.38 -16.72 -24.59
C TYR A 67 -14.01 -18.15 -24.20
N LEU A 68 -13.92 -18.44 -22.89
CA LEU A 68 -13.69 -19.80 -22.38
C LEU A 68 -14.80 -20.77 -22.80
N ARG A 69 -16.07 -20.35 -22.78
CA ARG A 69 -17.20 -21.17 -23.23
C ARG A 69 -17.16 -21.44 -24.73
N ALA A 70 -16.83 -20.44 -25.55
CA ALA A 70 -16.70 -20.57 -26.99
C ALA A 70 -15.54 -21.51 -27.37
N LEU A 71 -14.42 -21.41 -26.65
CA LEU A 71 -13.27 -22.29 -26.82
C LEU A 71 -13.60 -23.74 -26.47
N LYS A 72 -14.28 -23.97 -25.34
CA LYS A 72 -14.75 -25.31 -24.92
C LYS A 72 -15.72 -25.95 -25.92
N ARG A 73 -16.52 -25.14 -26.62
CA ARG A 73 -17.49 -25.59 -27.63
C ARG A 73 -16.91 -25.70 -29.04
N ALA A 74 -15.63 -25.34 -29.23
CA ALA A 74 -14.95 -25.30 -30.53
C ALA A 74 -15.70 -24.52 -31.63
N ASP A 75 -16.51 -23.53 -31.24
CA ASP A 75 -17.32 -22.75 -32.18
C ASP A 75 -16.48 -21.62 -32.80
N LYS A 76 -15.98 -21.87 -34.01
CA LYS A 76 -15.13 -20.94 -34.76
C LYS A 76 -15.82 -19.58 -35.01
N LYS A 77 -17.14 -19.56 -35.25
CA LYS A 77 -17.87 -18.30 -35.51
C LYS A 77 -17.98 -17.44 -34.24
N ALA A 78 -18.24 -18.07 -33.10
CA ALA A 78 -18.29 -17.38 -31.82
C ALA A 78 -16.92 -16.83 -31.40
N ILE A 79 -15.85 -17.60 -31.64
CA ILE A 79 -14.47 -17.19 -31.36
C ILE A 79 -14.08 -15.97 -32.20
N ASP A 80 -14.33 -15.98 -33.51
CA ASP A 80 -14.02 -14.83 -34.37
C ASP A 80 -14.76 -13.56 -33.97
N LYS A 81 -16.04 -13.68 -33.59
CA LYS A 81 -16.84 -12.55 -33.10
C LYS A 81 -16.27 -11.97 -31.80
N LEU A 82 -15.84 -12.83 -30.87
CA LEU A 82 -15.23 -12.41 -29.60
C LEU A 82 -13.83 -11.83 -29.80
N MET A 83 -13.04 -12.35 -30.74
CA MET A 83 -11.72 -11.81 -31.11
C MET A 83 -11.82 -10.39 -31.67
N ARG A 84 -12.88 -10.05 -32.40
CA ARG A 84 -13.13 -8.65 -32.82
C ARG A 84 -13.35 -7.70 -31.64
N ARG A 85 -13.86 -8.19 -30.50
CA ARG A 85 -14.01 -7.40 -29.26
C ARG A 85 -12.75 -7.36 -28.39
N LYS A 86 -11.79 -8.25 -28.61
CA LYS A 86 -10.50 -8.30 -27.89
C LYS A 86 -9.80 -6.95 -27.73
N PRO A 87 -9.63 -6.10 -28.77
CA PRO A 87 -8.93 -4.81 -28.61
C PRO A 87 -9.67 -3.84 -27.67
N TYR A 88 -11.00 -3.91 -27.58
CA TYR A 88 -11.76 -3.11 -26.60
C TYR A 88 -11.53 -3.60 -25.16
N ILE A 89 -11.54 -4.92 -24.96
CA ILE A 89 -11.29 -5.55 -23.66
C ILE A 89 -9.84 -5.31 -23.20
N GLU A 90 -8.88 -5.33 -24.12
CA GLU A 90 -7.49 -5.00 -23.82
C GLU A 90 -7.33 -3.55 -23.34
N LYS A 91 -8.03 -2.58 -23.94
CA LYS A 91 -8.07 -1.20 -23.42
C LYS A 91 -8.63 -1.14 -22.00
N LEU A 92 -9.69 -1.90 -21.72
CA LEU A 92 -10.28 -1.99 -20.38
C LEU A 92 -9.28 -2.60 -19.37
N ARG A 93 -8.57 -3.67 -19.75
CA ARG A 93 -7.52 -4.29 -18.93
C ARG A 93 -6.39 -3.32 -18.64
N TYR A 94 -5.96 -2.53 -19.64
CA TYR A 94 -4.95 -1.50 -19.45
C TYR A 94 -5.40 -0.43 -18.45
N GLU A 95 -6.64 0.04 -18.54
CA GLU A 95 -7.18 1.02 -17.60
C GLU A 95 -7.26 0.45 -16.17
N ILE A 96 -7.69 -0.81 -16.00
CA ILE A 96 -7.65 -1.52 -14.71
C ILE A 96 -6.22 -1.61 -14.18
N MET A 97 -5.27 -1.99 -15.04
CA MET A 97 -3.86 -2.11 -14.68
C MET A 97 -3.32 -0.75 -14.23
N ARG A 98 -3.60 0.33 -14.96
CA ARG A 98 -3.17 1.69 -14.66
C ARG A 98 -3.70 2.17 -13.32
N GLU A 99 -4.99 1.94 -13.05
CA GLU A 99 -5.59 2.28 -11.77
C GLU A 99 -4.98 1.44 -10.62
N ASN A 100 -4.73 0.14 -10.83
CA ASN A 100 -4.00 -0.67 -9.85
C ASN A 100 -2.57 -0.17 -9.62
N PHE A 101 -1.87 0.32 -10.65
CA PHE A 101 -0.57 0.96 -10.51
C PHE A 101 -0.64 2.26 -9.71
N LYS A 102 -1.70 3.07 -9.86
CA LYS A 102 -1.93 4.23 -9.01
C LYS A 102 -2.12 3.80 -7.55
N VAL A 103 -2.91 2.75 -7.30
CA VAL A 103 -3.10 2.18 -5.96
C VAL A 103 -1.77 1.69 -5.38
N PHE A 104 -0.96 1.01 -6.18
CA PHE A 104 0.38 0.57 -5.79
C PHE A 104 1.27 1.76 -5.45
N ALA A 105 1.33 2.79 -6.29
CA ALA A 105 2.10 4.00 -6.00
C ALA A 105 1.63 4.67 -4.70
N ILE A 106 0.32 4.76 -4.46
CA ILE A 106 -0.25 5.30 -3.21
C ILE A 106 0.17 4.48 -1.99
N MET A 107 0.30 3.15 -2.12
CA MET A 107 0.76 2.28 -1.03
C MET A 107 2.28 2.33 -0.82
N PHE A 108 3.06 2.45 -1.90
CA PHE A 108 4.53 2.41 -1.83
C PHE A 108 5.14 3.75 -1.48
N VAL A 109 4.53 4.87 -1.88
CA VAL A 109 5.03 6.22 -1.59
C VAL A 109 5.18 6.46 -0.08
N PRO A 110 4.20 6.16 0.78
CA PRO A 110 4.35 6.31 2.22
C PRO A 110 5.47 5.44 2.80
N VAL A 111 5.59 4.19 2.36
CA VAL A 111 6.61 3.25 2.83
C VAL A 111 8.02 3.74 2.51
N ILE A 112 8.23 4.23 1.28
CA ILE A 112 9.53 4.74 0.83
C ILE A 112 9.83 6.08 1.52
N ALA A 113 8.85 6.98 1.59
CA ALA A 113 9.01 8.28 2.25
C ALA A 113 9.40 8.11 3.71
N LEU A 114 8.74 7.18 4.41
CA LEU A 114 9.01 6.89 5.80
C LEU A 114 10.41 6.28 5.97
N TRP A 115 10.80 5.31 5.13
CA TRP A 115 12.14 4.75 5.16
C TRP A 115 13.25 5.82 4.99
N SER A 116 13.10 6.74 4.03
CA SER A 116 14.07 7.81 3.79
C SER A 116 14.16 8.80 4.95
N ILE A 117 13.02 9.29 5.47
CA ILE A 117 13.00 10.25 6.59
C ILE A 117 13.67 9.65 7.81
N PHE A 118 13.34 8.40 8.15
CA PHE A 118 13.86 7.79 9.36
C PHE A 118 15.34 7.45 9.27
N LYS A 119 15.80 6.99 8.12
CA LYS A 119 17.23 6.78 7.88
C LYS A 119 18.01 8.07 8.14
N ASP A 120 17.50 9.19 7.63
CA ASP A 120 18.13 10.49 7.81
C ASP A 120 18.07 10.96 9.27
N VAL A 121 16.89 10.89 9.91
CA VAL A 121 16.66 11.41 11.28
C VAL A 121 17.42 10.60 12.35
N VAL A 122 17.42 9.27 12.25
CA VAL A 122 17.95 8.40 13.31
C VAL A 122 19.45 8.24 13.18
N GLY A 123 20.01 8.12 11.96
CA GLY A 123 21.46 8.14 11.67
C GLY A 123 22.36 7.18 12.47
N THR A 124 21.80 6.33 13.32
CA THR A 124 22.50 5.56 14.36
C THR A 124 22.31 4.07 14.12
N SER A 125 23.41 3.31 14.22
CA SER A 125 23.46 1.86 13.96
C SER A 125 22.81 1.01 15.06
N LYS A 126 22.32 1.60 16.16
CA LYS A 126 21.80 0.86 17.32
C LYS A 126 20.48 1.47 17.77
N VAL A 127 19.38 0.91 17.26
CA VAL A 127 18.03 1.47 17.47
C VAL A 127 17.22 0.63 18.47
N ALA A 128 17.37 -0.69 18.45
CA ALA A 128 16.65 -1.58 19.35
C ALA A 128 17.54 -2.73 19.82
N PHE A 129 17.45 -3.07 21.10
CA PHE A 129 18.07 -4.25 21.68
C PHE A 129 17.04 -5.37 21.73
N PHE A 130 17.35 -6.52 21.14
CA PHE A 130 16.46 -7.67 21.17
C PHE A 130 16.92 -8.65 22.28
N PRO A 131 16.23 -8.70 23.44
CA PRO A 131 16.72 -9.42 24.61
C PRO A 131 16.79 -10.93 24.41
N LEU A 132 15.98 -11.50 23.50
CA LEU A 132 15.92 -12.94 23.26
C LEU A 132 17.14 -13.48 22.49
N LEU A 133 17.76 -12.66 21.64
CA LEU A 133 18.92 -13.06 20.82
C LEU A 133 20.21 -12.32 21.22
N ASN A 134 20.14 -11.42 22.20
CA ASN A 134 21.25 -10.56 22.64
C ASN A 134 21.94 -9.81 21.49
N ILE A 135 21.19 -9.44 20.45
CA ILE A 135 21.68 -8.70 19.28
C ILE A 135 21.13 -7.27 19.28
N TRP A 136 21.97 -6.36 18.78
CA TRP A 136 21.55 -5.01 18.43
C TRP A 136 20.98 -5.02 17.02
N LEU A 137 19.76 -4.50 16.87
CA LEU A 137 19.13 -4.38 15.57
C LEU A 137 19.44 -3.03 14.97
N ASP A 138 19.96 -3.08 13.75
CA ASP A 138 20.05 -1.92 12.88
C ASP A 138 18.65 -1.35 12.59
N PHE A 139 18.62 -0.06 12.27
CA PHE A 139 17.40 0.64 11.90
C PHE A 139 16.58 -0.11 10.84
N ASN A 140 17.24 -0.63 9.80
CA ASN A 140 16.58 -1.35 8.70
C ASN A 140 15.85 -2.62 9.17
N THR A 141 16.49 -3.40 10.05
CA THR A 141 15.91 -4.66 10.54
C THR A 141 14.77 -4.38 11.51
N TRP A 142 14.93 -3.39 12.40
CA TRP A 142 13.86 -2.96 13.30
C TRP A 142 12.65 -2.40 12.53
N TYR A 143 12.90 -1.67 11.44
CA TYR A 143 11.87 -1.11 10.57
C TYR A 143 10.99 -2.19 9.93
N ILE A 144 11.61 -3.25 9.38
CA ILE A 144 10.88 -4.37 8.78
C ILE A 144 10.00 -5.06 9.83
N ILE A 145 10.56 -5.33 11.02
CA ILE A 145 9.82 -5.95 12.13
C ILE A 145 8.63 -5.08 12.56
N ALA A 146 8.83 -3.76 12.65
CA ALA A 146 7.78 -2.82 13.01
C ALA A 146 6.65 -2.79 11.97
N ILE A 147 6.96 -2.77 10.67
CA ILE A 147 5.95 -2.82 9.60
C ILE A 147 5.14 -4.11 9.68
N PHE A 148 5.79 -5.25 9.84
CA PHE A 148 5.09 -6.53 9.92
C PHE A 148 4.18 -6.59 11.16
N SER A 149 4.67 -6.12 12.30
CA SER A 149 3.91 -6.06 13.55
C SER A 149 2.71 -5.14 13.43
N MET A 150 2.90 -3.95 12.86
CA MET A 150 1.84 -2.97 12.65
C MET A 150 0.81 -3.48 11.63
N SER A 151 1.25 -4.16 10.57
CA SER A 151 0.36 -4.79 9.60
C SER A 151 -0.54 -5.85 10.24
N PHE A 152 0.00 -6.63 11.18
CA PHE A 152 -0.78 -7.63 11.92
C PHE A 152 -1.88 -6.99 12.77
N ILE A 153 -1.58 -5.84 13.38
CA ILE A 153 -2.51 -5.04 14.19
C ILE A 153 -3.57 -4.38 13.30
N PHE A 154 -3.18 -3.78 12.18
CA PHE A 154 -4.11 -3.16 11.22
C PHE A 154 -5.08 -4.18 10.61
N GLN A 155 -4.63 -5.39 10.32
CA GLN A 155 -5.51 -6.47 9.86
C GLN A 155 -6.58 -6.84 10.89
N ARG A 156 -6.31 -6.63 12.18
CA ARG A 156 -7.29 -6.86 13.25
C ARG A 156 -8.31 -5.72 13.33
N PHE A 157 -7.90 -4.47 13.11
CA PHE A 157 -8.78 -3.30 13.17
C PHE A 157 -9.61 -3.06 11.90
N LEU A 158 -9.13 -3.44 10.69
CA LEU A 158 -9.88 -3.26 9.44
C LEU A 158 -10.89 -4.38 9.13
N LYS A 159 -11.02 -5.39 10.01
CA LYS A 159 -11.93 -6.53 9.81
C LYS A 159 -13.44 -6.33 10.11
N PRO A 160 -13.99 -5.23 10.67
CA PRO A 160 -15.44 -5.19 10.94
C PRO A 160 -16.32 -4.98 9.69
N ALA A 161 -15.86 -4.31 8.63
CA ALA A 161 -16.78 -3.76 7.62
C ALA A 161 -17.12 -4.68 6.43
N GLN A 162 -16.41 -5.80 6.22
CA GLN A 162 -16.58 -6.64 5.02
C GLN A 162 -17.53 -7.84 5.21
N ARG A 163 -18.01 -8.11 6.44
CA ARG A 163 -18.93 -9.25 6.70
C ARG A 163 -20.39 -8.99 6.30
N GLY A 164 -20.80 -7.74 6.05
CA GLY A 164 -22.19 -7.39 5.74
C GLY A 164 -22.64 -7.61 4.28
N LYS A 165 -21.71 -7.72 3.32
CA LYS A 165 -22.06 -7.74 1.88
C LYS A 165 -22.03 -9.11 1.20
N ARG A 166 -21.67 -10.18 1.91
CA ARG A 166 -21.60 -11.56 1.38
C ARG A 166 -22.84 -12.43 1.65
N ARG A 167 -23.90 -11.87 2.28
CA ARG A 167 -25.16 -12.58 2.56
C ARG A 167 -26.33 -12.20 1.64
N LYS A 168 -26.10 -11.36 0.63
CA LYS A 168 -27.12 -10.96 -0.35
C LYS A 168 -26.57 -11.01 -1.78
N THR A 169 -26.14 -12.19 -2.20
CA THR A 169 -26.06 -12.58 -3.62
C THR A 169 -26.08 -14.08 -3.74
#